data_AF-A0A3N5PKG1-F1
#
_entry.id   AF-A0A3N5PKG1-F1
#
_cell.length_a   1.000
_cell.length_b   1.000
_cell.length_c   1.000
_cell.angle_alpha   90.00
_cell.angle_beta   90.00
_cell.angle_gamma   90.00
#
_symmetry.space_group_name_H-M   'P 1'
#
loop_
_entity.id
_entity.type
_entity.pdbx_description
1 polymer ?
#
loop_
_entity_poly.entity_id
_entity_poly.type
_entity_poly.pdbx_seq_one_letter_code
_entity_poly.pdbx_strand_id
1 'polypeptide(L)'
;MTHDESRSDPRPTPGISKTAIWVAAARAVGAREPDPAVRNPDHLAEPLLGDPSELDLDHPVVNALSSGYEEAMRDIEIAGFVRAMTERTRFIDEALERAIGAGATQVLIPGAGFDSHAYRLRELLASARVFEVDRLSMLAYKRRRVDAALGGPPENLTYVPIELGKQEMPVVLARHGYDASQRTFVIMEGLTMYMPEEA
;
A
#
# COMPACT_ATOMS: atom_id res chain seq x y z
N MET A 1 12.74 -2.68 45.99
CA MET A 1 11.68 -2.58 44.98
C MET A 1 12.24 -3.15 43.70
N THR A 2 11.91 -4.40 43.44
CA THR A 2 12.29 -5.16 42.25
C THR A 2 11.45 -4.65 41.08
N HIS A 3 12.09 -4.18 40.01
CA HIS A 3 11.40 -3.94 38.74
C HIS A 3 11.14 -5.28 38.07
N ASP A 4 9.86 -5.54 37.83
CA ASP A 4 9.31 -6.72 37.17
C ASP A 4 9.39 -6.51 35.65
N GLU A 5 10.34 -7.19 35.00
CA GLU A 5 10.54 -7.25 33.55
C GLU A 5 9.62 -8.31 32.91
N SER A 6 8.29 -8.17 33.01
CA SER A 6 7.37 -9.12 32.37
C SER A 6 6.18 -8.47 31.66
N ARG A 7 6.46 -7.54 30.76
CA ARG A 7 5.54 -7.24 29.65
C ARG A 7 6.31 -7.33 28.34
N SER A 8 6.26 -8.51 27.74
CA SER A 8 6.64 -8.70 26.34
C SER A 8 5.69 -7.88 25.48
N ASP A 9 6.15 -6.72 25.03
CA ASP A 9 5.49 -5.96 23.97
C ASP A 9 5.44 -6.85 22.72
N PRO A 10 4.25 -7.13 22.17
CA PRO A 10 4.13 -7.91 20.96
C PRO A 10 4.85 -7.14 19.83
N ARG A 11 5.87 -7.77 19.24
CA ARG A 11 6.67 -7.13 18.19
C ARG A 11 6.03 -7.47 16.84
N PRO A 12 5.67 -6.47 16.01
CA PRO A 12 5.18 -6.73 14.65
C PRO A 12 6.17 -7.58 13.88
N THR A 13 5.68 -8.33 12.89
CA THR A 13 6.52 -9.22 12.07
C THR A 13 7.75 -8.43 11.56
N PRO A 14 8.99 -8.85 11.87
CA PRO A 14 10.18 -8.06 11.59
C PRO A 14 10.26 -7.64 10.11
N GLY A 15 10.33 -6.32 9.85
CA GLY A 15 10.60 -5.77 8.51
C GLY A 15 9.39 -5.28 7.70
N ILE A 16 8.18 -5.25 8.27
CA ILE A 16 6.98 -4.67 7.64
C ILE A 16 6.72 -3.26 8.22
N SER A 17 6.21 -2.34 7.40
CA SER A 17 5.88 -0.99 7.86
C SER A 17 4.54 -0.95 8.62
N LYS A 18 4.55 -0.45 9.87
CA LYS A 18 3.34 -0.21 10.66
C LYS A 18 2.38 0.76 9.97
N THR A 19 2.90 1.83 9.39
CA THR A 19 2.08 2.85 8.72
C THR A 19 1.46 2.32 7.44
N ALA A 20 2.15 1.44 6.71
CA ALA A 20 1.57 0.75 5.56
C ALA A 20 0.38 -0.14 5.98
N ILE A 21 0.48 -0.83 7.13
CA ILE A 21 -0.62 -1.61 7.70
C ILE A 21 -1.79 -0.69 8.07
N TRP A 22 -1.55 0.40 8.80
CA TRP A 22 -2.63 1.31 9.23
C TRP A 22 -3.40 1.91 8.06
N VAL A 23 -2.67 2.37 7.04
CA VAL A 23 -3.28 2.92 5.83
C VAL A 23 -4.07 1.86 5.08
N ALA A 24 -3.54 0.65 4.91
CA ALA A 24 -4.27 -0.43 4.26
C ALA A 24 -5.52 -0.82 5.06
N ALA A 25 -5.45 -0.83 6.39
CA ALA A 25 -6.59 -1.12 7.25
C ALA A 25 -7.68 -0.06 7.10
N ALA A 26 -7.30 1.22 7.01
CA ALA A 26 -8.25 2.31 6.73
C ALA A 26 -8.94 2.14 5.37
N ARG A 27 -8.19 1.74 4.33
CA ARG A 27 -8.78 1.45 3.01
C ARG A 27 -9.70 0.23 3.04
N ALA A 28 -9.32 -0.81 3.77
CA ALA A 28 -10.14 -2.00 3.99
C ALA A 28 -11.47 -1.66 4.67
N VAL A 29 -11.46 -0.88 5.76
CA VAL A 29 -12.69 -0.39 6.39
C VAL A 29 -13.49 0.45 5.40
N GLY A 30 -12.85 1.37 4.68
CA GLY A 30 -13.52 2.21 3.67
C GLY A 30 -14.11 1.42 2.49
N ALA A 31 -13.56 0.25 2.15
CA ALA A 31 -14.08 -0.63 1.10
C ALA A 31 -15.38 -1.34 1.53
N ARG A 32 -15.70 -1.35 2.84
CA ARG A 32 -16.94 -1.91 3.40
C ARG A 32 -18.10 -0.89 3.45
N GLU A 33 -17.88 0.37 3.08
CA GLU A 33 -18.91 1.43 3.04
C GLU A 33 -20.10 1.01 2.16
N PRO A 34 -21.35 0.96 2.67
CA PRO A 34 -22.50 0.51 1.89
C PRO A 34 -22.80 1.37 0.66
N ASP A 35 -22.57 2.69 0.68
CA ASP A 35 -22.81 3.56 -0.47
C ASP A 35 -21.65 3.50 -1.49
N PRO A 36 -21.85 2.89 -2.68
CA PRO A 36 -20.80 2.78 -3.69
C PRO A 36 -20.32 4.13 -4.21
N ALA A 37 -21.11 5.21 -4.09
CA ALA A 37 -20.71 6.53 -4.57
C ALA A 37 -19.52 7.09 -3.78
N VAL A 38 -19.39 6.72 -2.50
CA VAL A 38 -18.36 7.23 -1.57
C VAL A 38 -17.44 6.13 -1.01
N ARG A 39 -17.69 4.87 -1.35
CA ARG A 39 -16.86 3.71 -0.98
C ARG A 39 -15.42 3.85 -1.47
N ASN A 40 -14.47 3.35 -0.69
CA ASN A 40 -13.08 3.19 -1.13
C ASN A 40 -12.98 2.11 -2.21
N PRO A 41 -12.34 2.38 -3.37
CA PRO A 41 -12.26 1.41 -4.47
C PRO A 41 -11.29 0.25 -4.22
N ASP A 42 -10.47 0.31 -3.16
CA ASP A 42 -9.48 -0.72 -2.82
C ASP A 42 -10.08 -1.94 -2.12
N HIS A 43 -10.83 -2.74 -2.89
CA HIS A 43 -11.39 -4.03 -2.46
C HIS A 43 -10.33 -5.10 -2.15
N LEU A 44 -9.04 -4.85 -2.44
CA LEU A 44 -7.94 -5.78 -2.19
C LEU A 44 -7.18 -5.46 -0.90
N ALA A 45 -7.42 -4.32 -0.27
CA ALA A 45 -6.75 -3.93 0.98
C ALA A 45 -6.87 -5.02 2.07
N GLU A 46 -8.09 -5.49 2.32
CA GLU A 46 -8.36 -6.52 3.34
C GLU A 46 -7.77 -7.90 2.97
N PRO A 47 -8.01 -8.45 1.76
CA PRO A 47 -7.35 -9.68 1.31
C PRO A 47 -5.82 -9.64 1.42
N LEU A 48 -5.20 -8.50 1.08
CA LEU A 48 -3.75 -8.36 1.12
C LEU A 48 -3.21 -8.20 2.55
N LEU A 49 -3.97 -7.60 3.47
CA LEU A 49 -3.62 -7.59 4.89
C LEU A 49 -3.66 -8.99 5.50
N GLY A 50 -4.68 -9.77 5.15
CA GLY A 50 -4.87 -11.11 5.71
C GLY A 50 -5.49 -11.11 7.08
N ASP A 51 -5.13 -12.12 7.87
CA ASP A 51 -5.61 -12.24 9.24
C ASP A 51 -5.00 -11.11 10.09
N PRO A 52 -5.82 -10.17 10.60
CA PRO A 52 -5.31 -9.07 11.40
C PRO A 52 -4.56 -9.51 12.67
N SER A 53 -4.83 -10.72 13.18
CA SER A 53 -4.14 -11.27 14.35
C SER A 53 -2.66 -11.60 14.06
N GLU A 54 -2.28 -11.80 12.79
CA GLU A 54 -0.89 -12.00 12.38
C GLU A 54 -0.07 -10.71 12.32
N LEU A 55 -0.74 -9.55 12.32
CA LEU A 55 -0.09 -8.23 12.17
C LEU A 55 0.55 -7.74 13.47
N ASP A 56 0.12 -8.30 14.61
CA ASP A 56 0.62 -8.01 15.96
C ASP A 56 0.78 -6.50 16.23
N LEU A 57 -0.29 -5.75 15.95
CA LEU A 57 -0.27 -4.30 15.91
C LEU A 57 -1.55 -3.71 16.53
N ASP A 58 -1.42 -3.12 17.71
CA ASP A 58 -2.51 -2.41 18.36
C ASP A 58 -2.63 -0.98 17.82
N HIS A 59 -3.70 -0.72 17.07
CA HIS A 59 -4.06 0.61 16.57
C HIS A 59 -5.56 0.68 16.28
N PRO A 60 -6.26 1.80 16.60
CA PRO A 60 -7.72 1.90 16.46
C PRO A 60 -8.26 1.43 15.10
N VAL A 61 -7.66 1.88 14.00
CA VAL A 61 -8.10 1.47 12.64
C VAL A 61 -7.82 0.01 12.29
N VAL A 62 -6.82 -0.63 12.91
CA VAL A 62 -6.54 -2.06 12.72
C VAL A 62 -7.55 -2.87 13.52
N ASN A 63 -7.83 -2.46 14.75
CA ASN A 63 -8.86 -3.08 15.60
C ASN A 63 -10.25 -2.98 14.95
N ALA A 64 -10.53 -1.90 14.22
CA ALA A 64 -11.76 -1.71 13.45
C ALA A 64 -11.99 -2.75 12.34
N LEU A 65 -10.96 -3.49 11.90
CA LEU A 65 -11.12 -4.59 10.95
C LEU A 65 -12.01 -5.70 11.51
N SER A 66 -12.06 -5.85 12.83
CA SER A 66 -12.90 -6.84 13.55
C SER A 66 -14.35 -6.38 13.74
N SER A 67 -14.71 -5.17 13.31
CA SER A 67 -16.04 -4.58 13.47
C SER A 67 -16.74 -4.36 12.12
N GLY A 68 -18.06 -4.19 12.17
CA GLY A 68 -18.83 -3.73 11.01
C GLY A 68 -18.50 -2.27 10.66
N TYR A 69 -18.71 -1.88 9.40
CA TYR A 69 -18.43 -0.51 8.93
C TYR A 69 -19.12 0.57 9.78
N GLU A 70 -20.43 0.46 10.01
CA GLU A 70 -21.19 1.45 10.79
C GLU A 70 -20.69 1.59 12.23
N GLU A 71 -20.23 0.50 12.84
CA GLU A 71 -19.68 0.52 14.20
C GLU A 71 -18.32 1.22 14.23
N ALA A 72 -17.41 0.84 13.32
CA ALA A 72 -16.10 1.46 13.19
C ALA A 72 -16.19 2.98 12.95
N MET A 73 -17.15 3.40 12.13
CA MET A 73 -17.33 4.81 11.74
C MET A 73 -18.00 5.69 12.81
N ARG A 74 -18.40 5.13 13.96
CA ARG A 74 -18.86 5.93 15.12
C ARG A 74 -17.72 6.64 15.83
N ASP A 75 -16.51 6.11 15.73
CA ASP A 75 -15.31 6.75 16.22
C ASP A 75 -14.84 7.82 15.22
N ILE A 76 -14.69 9.05 15.71
CA ILE A 76 -14.40 10.21 14.84
C ILE A 76 -12.99 10.16 14.25
N GLU A 77 -12.02 9.59 14.97
CA GLU A 77 -10.63 9.48 14.51
C GLU A 77 -10.53 8.42 13.41
N ILE A 78 -11.18 7.27 13.62
CA ILE A 78 -11.29 6.22 12.60
C ILE A 78 -12.02 6.76 11.37
N ALA A 79 -13.18 7.40 11.56
CA ALA A 79 -13.98 7.93 10.45
C ALA A 79 -13.21 8.98 9.63
N GLY A 80 -12.52 9.91 10.30
CA GLY A 80 -11.69 10.91 9.64
C GLY A 80 -10.56 10.28 8.84
N PHE A 81 -9.86 9.30 9.41
CA PHE A 81 -8.75 8.63 8.75
C PHE A 81 -9.20 7.77 7.56
N VAL A 82 -10.27 6.98 7.71
CA VAL A 82 -10.86 6.17 6.63
C VAL A 82 -11.29 7.04 5.45
N ARG A 83 -11.96 8.17 5.72
CA ARG A 83 -12.37 9.12 4.68
C ARG A 83 -11.16 9.74 3.98
N ALA A 84 -10.15 10.18 4.73
CA ALA A 84 -8.93 10.73 4.15
C ALA A 84 -8.21 9.73 3.22
N MET A 85 -8.12 8.46 3.62
CA MET A 85 -7.51 7.42 2.76
C MET A 85 -8.40 7.10 1.55
N THR A 86 -9.72 7.20 1.69
CA THR A 86 -10.67 7.02 0.59
C THR A 86 -10.53 8.09 -0.48
N GLU A 87 -10.52 9.37 -0.09
CA GLU A 87 -10.30 10.47 -1.03
C GLU A 87 -8.92 10.38 -1.69
N ARG A 88 -7.88 10.02 -0.92
CA ARG A 88 -6.52 9.84 -1.45
C ARG A 88 -6.47 8.74 -2.51
N THR A 89 -7.05 7.58 -2.25
CA THR A 89 -7.08 6.46 -3.22
C THR A 89 -7.83 6.86 -4.49
N ARG A 90 -9.01 7.49 -4.37
CA ARG A 90 -9.80 7.91 -5.54
C ARG A 90 -9.08 8.96 -6.38
N PHE A 91 -8.46 9.95 -5.72
CA PHE A 91 -7.67 10.97 -6.42
C PHE A 91 -6.53 10.36 -7.23
N ILE A 92 -5.81 9.39 -6.64
CA ILE A 92 -4.70 8.70 -7.31
C ILE A 92 -5.22 7.84 -8.48
N ASP A 93 -6.35 7.15 -8.31
CA ASP A 93 -6.98 6.37 -9.38
C ASP A 93 -7.30 7.22 -10.60
N GLU A 94 -7.99 8.34 -10.39
CA GLU A 94 -8.35 9.22 -11.48
C GLU A 94 -7.12 9.84 -12.14
N ALA A 95 -6.08 10.16 -11.35
CA ALA A 95 -4.82 10.67 -11.88
C ALA A 95 -4.07 9.63 -12.72
N LEU A 96 -4.05 8.38 -12.26
CA LEU A 96 -3.46 7.25 -12.97
C LEU A 96 -4.21 6.99 -14.27
N GLU A 97 -5.54 6.94 -14.25
CA GLU A 97 -6.37 6.75 -15.45
C GLU A 97 -6.10 7.85 -16.50
N ARG A 98 -6.07 9.12 -16.08
CA ARG A 98 -5.71 10.24 -16.96
C ARG A 98 -4.30 10.10 -17.53
N ALA A 99 -3.33 9.66 -16.72
CA ALA A 99 -1.95 9.51 -17.17
C ALA A 99 -1.79 8.39 -18.20
N ILE A 100 -2.45 7.24 -17.98
CA ILE A 100 -2.49 6.13 -18.94
C ILE A 100 -3.18 6.57 -20.24
N GLY A 101 -4.34 7.25 -20.14
CA GLY A 101 -5.02 7.83 -21.31
C GLY A 101 -4.19 8.87 -22.07
N ALA A 102 -3.27 9.55 -21.37
CA ALA A 102 -2.30 10.48 -21.95
C ALA A 102 -0.99 9.82 -22.41
N GLY A 103 -0.94 8.48 -22.50
CA GLY A 103 0.16 7.72 -23.07
C GLY A 103 1.31 7.38 -22.10
N ALA A 104 1.06 7.37 -20.78
CA ALA A 104 2.03 6.80 -19.84
C ALA A 104 2.14 5.27 -20.07
N THR A 105 3.36 4.79 -20.28
CA THR A 105 3.66 3.37 -20.54
C THR A 105 4.36 2.72 -19.35
N GLN A 106 4.69 3.50 -18.33
CA GLN A 106 5.29 3.03 -17.08
C GLN A 106 4.58 3.64 -15.87
N VAL A 107 4.45 2.84 -14.81
CA VAL A 107 3.98 3.28 -13.49
C VAL A 107 5.04 2.92 -12.46
N LEU A 108 5.47 3.89 -11.66
CA LEU A 108 6.47 3.71 -10.62
C LEU A 108 5.88 4.03 -9.24
N ILE A 109 5.98 3.10 -8.31
CA ILE A 109 5.39 3.21 -6.97
C ILE A 109 6.50 3.06 -5.91
N PRO A 110 7.19 4.16 -5.53
CA PRO A 110 8.15 4.17 -4.44
C PRO A 110 7.47 4.09 -3.07
N GLY A 111 7.96 3.18 -2.21
CA GLY A 111 7.33 2.88 -0.93
C GLY A 111 6.02 2.10 -1.12
N ALA A 112 6.02 1.14 -2.05
CA ALA A 112 4.80 0.48 -2.52
C ALA A 112 3.97 -0.19 -1.41
N GLY A 113 4.56 -0.58 -0.27
CA GLY A 113 3.82 -1.07 0.89
C GLY A 113 2.70 -2.08 0.52
N PHE A 114 1.46 -1.77 0.90
CA PHE A 114 0.26 -2.51 0.52
C PHE A 114 -0.55 -1.84 -0.61
N ASP A 115 0.07 -0.99 -1.43
CA ASP A 115 -0.56 -0.46 -2.64
C ASP A 115 -1.16 -1.60 -3.48
N SER A 116 -2.38 -1.44 -3.96
CA SER A 116 -3.07 -2.47 -4.72
C SER A 116 -3.36 -2.09 -6.18
N HIS A 117 -2.94 -0.91 -6.64
CA HIS A 117 -3.29 -0.36 -7.97
C HIS A 117 -2.93 -1.34 -9.09
N ALA A 118 -1.73 -1.92 -9.03
CA ALA A 118 -1.27 -2.89 -10.04
C ALA A 118 -2.20 -4.11 -10.20
N TYR A 119 -2.82 -4.55 -9.10
CA TYR A 119 -3.62 -5.76 -9.05
C TYR A 119 -5.10 -5.45 -9.36
N ARG A 120 -5.66 -4.40 -8.73
CA ARG A 120 -7.08 -4.05 -8.91
C ARG A 120 -7.37 -3.30 -10.20
N LEU A 121 -6.38 -2.61 -10.77
CA LEU A 121 -6.46 -1.91 -12.05
C LEU A 121 -5.72 -2.64 -13.17
N ARG A 122 -5.54 -3.96 -13.05
CA ARG A 122 -4.79 -4.80 -14.01
C ARG A 122 -5.19 -4.60 -15.47
N GLU A 123 -6.49 -4.39 -15.74
CA GLU A 123 -6.99 -4.19 -17.10
C GLU A 123 -6.62 -2.81 -17.65
N LEU A 124 -6.76 -1.75 -16.84
CA LEU A 124 -6.30 -0.40 -17.18
C LEU A 124 -4.78 -0.37 -17.44
N LEU A 125 -4.03 -1.15 -16.66
CA LEU A 125 -2.57 -1.17 -16.70
C LEU A 125 -1.99 -2.22 -17.64
N ALA A 126 -2.82 -2.97 -18.38
CA ALA A 126 -2.36 -4.12 -19.18
C ALA A 126 -1.25 -3.79 -20.19
N SER A 127 -1.21 -2.55 -20.68
CA SER A 127 -0.18 -2.06 -21.62
C SER A 127 0.93 -1.23 -20.98
N ALA A 128 0.90 -1.04 -19.66
CA ALA A 128 1.92 -0.32 -18.91
C ALA A 128 2.80 -1.27 -18.09
N ARG A 129 4.08 -0.97 -17.95
CA ARG A 129 4.98 -1.65 -17.01
C ARG A 129 4.80 -1.06 -15.63
N VAL A 130 4.59 -1.87 -14.60
CA VAL A 130 4.44 -1.40 -13.23
C VAL A 130 5.68 -1.78 -12.41
N PHE A 131 6.27 -0.82 -11.71
CA PHE A 131 7.44 -1.00 -10.88
C PHE A 131 7.08 -0.67 -9.43
N GLU A 132 7.05 -1.68 -8.58
CA GLU A 132 6.86 -1.49 -7.14
C GLU A 132 8.21 -1.49 -6.44
N VAL A 133 8.53 -0.37 -5.81
CA VAL A 133 9.81 -0.16 -5.14
C VAL A 133 9.59 -0.14 -3.63
N ASP A 134 10.24 -1.03 -2.91
CA ASP A 134 10.26 -1.05 -1.45
C ASP A 134 11.45 -1.87 -0.95
N ARG A 135 11.65 -1.92 0.37
CA ARG A 135 12.62 -2.78 1.02
C ARG A 135 12.28 -4.25 0.78
N LEU A 136 13.32 -5.08 0.68
CA LEU A 136 13.18 -6.51 0.38
C LEU A 136 12.19 -7.24 1.30
N SER A 137 12.19 -6.94 2.60
CA SER A 137 11.27 -7.55 3.57
C SER A 137 9.80 -7.20 3.28
N MET A 138 9.52 -5.95 2.91
CA MET A 138 8.17 -5.49 2.59
C MET A 138 7.66 -6.14 1.29
N LEU A 139 8.50 -6.14 0.25
CA LEU A 139 8.17 -6.79 -1.03
C LEU A 139 7.95 -8.30 -0.87
N ALA A 140 8.81 -8.97 -0.08
CA ALA A 140 8.67 -10.39 0.19
C ALA A 140 7.37 -10.70 0.96
N TYR A 141 6.97 -9.84 1.90
CA TYR A 141 5.68 -9.99 2.59
C TYR A 141 4.52 -9.79 1.63
N LYS A 142 4.51 -8.66 0.89
CA LYS A 142 3.46 -8.34 -0.09
C LYS A 142 3.27 -9.46 -1.10
N ARG A 143 4.37 -9.99 -1.65
CA ARG A 143 4.32 -11.09 -2.61
C ARG A 143 3.63 -12.34 -2.05
N ARG A 144 3.94 -12.74 -0.80
CA ARG A 144 3.25 -13.87 -0.16
C ARG A 144 1.75 -13.62 -0.01
N ARG A 145 1.36 -12.39 0.35
CA ARG A 145 -0.05 -12.01 0.48
C ARG A 145 -0.76 -12.00 -0.87
N VAL A 146 -0.11 -11.49 -1.92
CA VAL A 146 -0.60 -11.52 -3.31
C VAL A 146 -0.74 -12.95 -3.80
N ASP A 147 0.25 -13.82 -3.58
CA ASP A 147 0.19 -15.22 -3.97
C ASP A 147 -0.98 -15.93 -3.25
N ALA A 148 -1.17 -15.68 -1.96
CA ALA A 148 -2.26 -16.28 -1.17
C ALA A 148 -3.65 -15.76 -1.56
N ALA A 149 -3.80 -14.46 -1.85
CA ALA A 149 -5.09 -13.84 -2.13
C ALA A 149 -5.50 -13.92 -3.60
N LEU A 150 -4.53 -13.86 -4.52
CA LEU A 150 -4.76 -13.66 -5.96
C LEU A 150 -4.12 -14.74 -6.84
N GLY A 151 -3.28 -15.62 -6.29
CA GLY A 151 -2.55 -16.64 -7.06
C GLY A 151 -1.30 -16.12 -7.77
N GLY A 152 -0.95 -14.84 -7.60
CA GLY A 152 0.27 -14.23 -8.13
C GLY A 152 0.08 -12.80 -8.61
N PRO A 153 1.19 -12.07 -8.87
CA PRO A 153 1.13 -10.73 -9.45
C PRO A 153 0.82 -10.76 -10.96
N PRO A 154 0.33 -9.66 -11.53
CA PRO A 154 0.26 -9.47 -12.97
C PRO A 154 1.62 -9.59 -13.66
N GLU A 155 1.67 -10.09 -14.90
CA GLU A 155 2.93 -10.31 -15.64
C GLU A 155 3.73 -9.03 -15.92
N ASN A 156 3.05 -7.89 -16.01
CA ASN A 156 3.63 -6.57 -16.25
C ASN A 156 4.14 -5.88 -14.97
N LEU A 157 3.97 -6.50 -13.79
CA LEU A 157 4.50 -5.97 -12.53
C LEU A 157 5.91 -6.49 -12.26
N THR A 158 6.80 -5.58 -11.86
CA THR A 158 8.17 -5.87 -11.43
C THR A 158 8.39 -5.33 -10.02
N TYR A 159 8.73 -6.22 -9.08
CA TYR A 159 9.20 -5.84 -7.76
C TYR A 159 10.67 -5.41 -7.81
N VAL A 160 10.98 -4.24 -7.26
CA VAL A 160 12.30 -3.61 -7.33
C VAL A 160 12.79 -3.36 -5.89
N PRO A 161 13.64 -4.25 -5.34
CA PRO A 161 14.11 -4.14 -3.96
C PRO A 161 15.08 -2.97 -3.80
N ILE A 162 14.60 -1.88 -3.22
CA ILE A 162 15.40 -0.67 -2.93
C ILE A 162 15.09 -0.20 -1.52
N GLU A 163 16.14 0.01 -0.72
CA GLU A 163 16.04 0.80 0.50
C GLU A 163 16.27 2.28 0.15
N LEU A 164 15.17 3.03 0.09
CA LEU A 164 15.17 4.45 -0.26
C LEU A 164 16.11 5.24 0.66
N GLY A 165 16.85 6.19 0.09
CA GLY A 165 17.86 6.98 0.81
C GLY A 165 19.21 6.28 1.01
N LYS A 166 19.35 4.99 0.66
CA LYS A 166 20.63 4.26 0.80
C LYS A 166 21.24 3.79 -0.52
N GLN A 167 20.47 3.79 -1.61
CA GLN A 167 20.87 3.21 -2.88
C GLN A 167 20.53 4.17 -4.03
N GLU A 168 21.34 4.11 -5.09
CA GLU A 168 21.13 4.83 -6.35
C GLU A 168 19.93 4.25 -7.11
N MET A 169 18.73 4.76 -6.80
CA MET A 169 17.47 4.25 -7.34
C MET A 169 17.45 4.15 -8.88
N PRO A 170 17.93 5.14 -9.66
CA PRO A 170 17.94 5.05 -11.12
C PRO A 170 18.74 3.85 -11.65
N VAL A 171 19.86 3.52 -11.00
CA VAL A 171 20.73 2.39 -11.41
C VAL A 171 20.01 1.06 -11.17
N VAL A 172 19.34 0.92 -10.03
CA VAL A 172 18.62 -0.31 -9.69
C VAL A 172 17.37 -0.47 -10.56
N LEU A 173 16.62 0.61 -10.79
CA LEU A 173 15.47 0.62 -11.68
C LEU A 173 15.83 0.17 -13.10
N ALA A 174 16.92 0.72 -13.68
CA ALA A 174 17.36 0.35 -15.02
C ALA A 174 17.68 -1.15 -15.14
N ARG A 175 18.29 -1.74 -14.11
CA ARG A 175 18.56 -3.20 -14.05
C ARG A 175 17.31 -4.06 -14.00
N HIS A 176 16.18 -3.48 -13.64
CA HIS A 176 14.87 -4.15 -13.61
C HIS A 176 13.98 -3.78 -14.81
N GLY A 177 14.54 -3.12 -15.82
CA GLY A 177 13.86 -2.84 -17.08
C GLY A 177 13.05 -1.55 -17.08
N TYR A 178 13.25 -0.66 -16.10
CA TYR A 178 12.76 0.71 -16.17
C TYR A 178 13.50 1.48 -17.27
N ASP A 179 12.78 2.10 -18.18
CA ASP A 179 13.34 2.97 -19.22
C ASP A 179 13.01 4.43 -18.92
N ALA A 180 14.05 5.22 -18.63
CA ALA A 180 13.91 6.64 -18.31
C ALA A 180 13.49 7.51 -19.51
N SER A 181 13.52 6.98 -20.74
CA SER A 181 13.03 7.68 -21.93
C SER A 181 11.52 7.54 -22.13
N GLN A 182 10.87 6.61 -21.43
CA GLN A 182 9.42 6.39 -21.51
C GLN A 182 8.65 7.30 -20.56
N ARG A 183 7.41 7.61 -20.93
CA ARG A 183 6.51 8.38 -20.08
C ARG A 183 6.10 7.55 -18.85
N THR A 184 6.51 8.02 -17.68
CA THR A 184 6.24 7.37 -16.39
C THR A 184 5.26 8.20 -15.57
N PHE A 185 4.23 7.55 -15.03
CA PHE A 185 3.41 8.08 -13.95
C PHE A 185 3.97 7.59 -12.60
N VAL A 186 4.16 8.48 -11.63
CA VAL A 186 4.74 8.14 -10.33
C VAL A 186 3.69 8.28 -9.23
N ILE A 187 3.46 7.21 -8.48
CA ILE A 187 2.58 7.21 -7.29
C ILE A 187 3.45 7.32 -6.06
N MET A 188 3.64 8.54 -5.57
CA MET A 188 4.43 8.82 -4.36
C MET A 188 3.50 9.12 -3.18
N GLU A 189 2.87 8.08 -2.64
CA GLU A 189 1.87 8.17 -1.58
C GLU A 189 2.48 7.85 -0.22
N GLY A 190 2.31 8.74 0.77
CA GLY A 190 2.73 8.43 2.15
C GLY A 190 4.23 8.20 2.31
N LEU A 191 5.06 8.88 1.51
CA LEU A 191 6.51 8.68 1.50
C LEU A 191 7.31 9.91 1.96
N THR A 192 7.03 11.09 1.41
CA THR A 192 7.89 12.27 1.53
C THR A 192 8.13 12.71 2.98
N MET A 193 7.17 12.50 3.88
CA MET A 193 7.31 12.79 5.32
C MET A 193 8.32 11.90 6.06
N TYR A 194 8.78 10.82 5.43
CA TYR A 194 9.78 9.89 5.98
C TYR A 194 11.16 10.07 5.35
N MET A 195 11.31 11.02 4.43
CA MET A 195 12.56 11.31 3.74
C MET A 195 13.24 12.53 4.36
N PRO A 196 14.59 12.58 4.39
CA PRO A 196 15.32 13.81 4.64
C PRO A 196 14.93 14.90 3.65
N GLU A 197 15.09 16.17 4.03
CA GLU A 197 14.75 17.32 3.17
C GLU A 197 15.57 17.33 1.86
N GLU A 198 16.80 16.81 1.91
CA GLU A 198 17.73 16.80 0.78
C GLU A 198 17.52 15.66 -0.22
N ALA A 199 16.58 14.75 0.06
CA ALA A 199 16.36 13.53 -0.72
C ALA A 199 15.44 13.72 -1.94
#